data_AF-A0A4Y9UDF7-F1
#
_entry.id   AF-A0A4Y9UDF7-F1
#
_cell.length_a   1.000
_cell.length_b   1.000
_cell.length_c   1.000
_cell.angle_alpha   90.00
_cell.angle_beta   90.00
_cell.angle_gamma   90.00
#
_symmetry.space_group_name_H-M   'P 1'
#
loop_
_entity.id
_entity.type
_entity.pdbx_description
1 polymer ?
#
loop_
_entity_poly.entity_id
_entity_poly.type
_entity_poly.pdbx_seq_one_letter_code
_entity_poly.pdbx_strand_id
1 'polypeptide(L)' 'MKLGKLPDRTPVKMSVILTPGLAQRLREYADFYAETYGSKEEVAELIPFMLEALLDSDPSFKRSRNGKGARVSFSGSRDQ' A
#
# COMPACT_ATOMS: atom_id res chain seq x y z
N MET A 1 -8.78 15.29 26.96
CA MET A 1 -8.85 14.65 25.63
C MET A 1 -8.12 13.33 25.71
N LYS A 2 -8.75 12.21 25.32
CA LYS A 2 -8.11 10.89 25.34
C LYS A 2 -7.83 10.49 23.90
N LEU A 3 -6.55 10.46 23.51
CA LEU A 3 -6.13 9.89 22.24
C LEU A 3 -6.67 8.45 22.19
N GLY A 4 -7.44 8.12 21.16
CA GLY A 4 -7.84 6.73 20.93
C GLY A 4 -6.61 5.83 20.77
N LYS A 5 -6.79 4.51 20.92
CA LYS A 5 -5.68 3.56 20.72
C LYS A 5 -5.06 3.80 19.34
N LEU A 6 -3.75 4.01 19.31
CA LEU A 6 -3.01 4.19 18.07
C LEU A 6 -3.18 2.95 17.18
N PRO A 7 -3.20 3.11 15.85
CA PRO A 7 -3.24 1.98 14.94
C PRO A 7 -2.05 1.06 15.19
N ASP A 8 -2.23 -0.23 14.92
CA ASP A 8 -1.10 -1.16 14.91
C ASP A 8 -0.11 -0.72 13.83
N ARG A 9 1.14 -0.54 14.24
CA ARG A 9 2.25 -0.11 13.39
C ARG A 9 3.36 -1.16 13.36
N THR A 10 3.07 -2.37 13.83
CA THR A 10 4.03 -3.47 13.85
C THR A 10 4.41 -3.80 12.40
N PRO A 11 5.69 -3.63 12.00
CA PRO A 11 6.11 -3.96 10.66
C PRO A 11 5.95 -5.46 10.40
N VAL A 12 5.45 -5.82 9.22
CA VAL A 12 5.32 -7.22 8.79
C VAL A 12 6.39 -7.51 7.75
N LYS A 13 7.24 -8.51 8.01
CA LYS A 13 8.24 -8.96 7.04
C LYS A 13 7.58 -9.84 5.98
N MET A 14 7.76 -9.50 4.71
CA MET A 14 7.33 -10.30 3.56
C MET A 14 8.54 -10.68 2.71
N SER A 15 8.54 -11.90 2.15
CA SER A 15 9.56 -12.37 1.21
C SER A 15 8.93 -12.53 -0.17
N VAL A 16 9.58 -12.01 -1.20
CA VAL A 16 9.10 -12.03 -2.60
C VAL A 16 10.23 -12.46 -3.54
N ILE A 17 9.88 -13.21 -4.58
CA ILE A 17 10.81 -13.58 -5.66
C ILE A 17 10.48 -12.71 -6.87
N LEU A 18 11.49 -12.01 -7.39
CA LEU A 18 11.33 -11.11 -8.52
C LEU A 18 11.88 -11.74 -9.79
N THR A 19 11.26 -11.44 -10.93
CA THR A 19 11.87 -11.77 -12.22
C THR A 19 13.14 -10.93 -12.42
N PRO A 20 14.16 -11.43 -13.14
CA PRO A 20 15.39 -10.67 -13.39
C PRO A 20 15.13 -9.29 -14.01
N GLY A 21 14.18 -9.22 -14.95
CA GLY A 21 13.81 -7.96 -15.60
C GLY A 21 13.09 -6.96 -14.70
N LEU A 22 12.39 -7.42 -13.65
CA LEU A 22 11.83 -6.51 -12.64
C LEU A 22 12.91 -6.04 -11.68
N ALA A 23 13.78 -6.95 -11.21
CA ALA A 23 14.90 -6.60 -10.34
C ALA A 23 15.83 -5.56 -10.98
N GLN A 24 16.06 -5.66 -12.29
CA GLN A 24 16.86 -4.69 -13.03
C GLN A 24 16.22 -3.30 -13.07
N ARG A 25 14.93 -3.22 -13.44
CA ARG A 25 14.19 -1.95 -13.48
C ARG A 25 14.09 -1.28 -12.10
N LEU A 26 13.99 -2.06 -11.03
CA LEU A 26 13.98 -1.51 -9.67
C LEU A 26 15.33 -0.89 -9.29
N ARG A 27 16.45 -1.49 -9.72
CA ARG A 27 17.79 -0.91 -9.51
C ARG A 27 17.96 0.39 -10.29
N GLU A 28 17.57 0.40 -11.56
CA GLU A 28 17.59 1.61 -12.40
C GLU A 28 16.76 2.75 -11.78
N TYR A 29 15.60 2.41 -11.20
CA TYR A 29 14.81 3.40 -10.48
C TYR A 29 15.52 3.92 -9.23
N ALA A 30 16.21 3.06 -8.46
CA ALA A 30 16.94 3.50 -7.27
C ALA A 30 18.10 4.44 -7.64
N ASP A 31 18.80 4.17 -8.75
CA ASP A 31 19.83 5.07 -9.29
C ASP A 31 19.21 6.43 -9.68
N PHE A 32 18.10 6.42 -10.42
CA PHE A 32 17.36 7.64 -10.78
C PHE A 32 16.88 8.42 -9.53
N TYR A 33 16.40 7.73 -8.50
CA TYR A 33 15.97 8.34 -7.24
C TYR A 33 17.15 9.04 -6.55
N ALA A 34 18.31 8.39 -6.51
CA ALA A 34 19.52 8.97 -5.94
C ALA A 34 20.01 10.20 -6.72
N GLU A 35 19.95 10.17 -8.04
CA GLU A 35 20.26 11.33 -8.89
C GLU A 35 19.28 12.49 -8.64
N THR A 36 18.00 12.18 -8.44
CA THR A 36 16.95 13.19 -8.26
C THR A 36 17.00 13.85 -6.88
N TYR A 37 17.25 13.08 -5.83
CA TYR A 37 17.12 13.53 -4.43
C TYR A 37 18.45 13.58 -3.66
N GLY A 38 19.55 13.16 -4.27
CA GLY A 38 20.89 13.19 -3.67
C GLY A 38 21.13 12.17 -2.55
N SER A 39 20.14 11.32 -2.24
CA SER A 39 20.28 10.22 -1.27
C SER A 39 20.14 8.88 -1.99
N LYS A 40 21.16 8.04 -1.84
CA LYS A 40 21.12 6.66 -2.32
C LYS A 40 20.37 5.81 -1.31
N GLU A 41 19.22 5.29 -1.73
CA GLU A 41 18.43 4.33 -0.96
C GLU A 41 18.51 2.95 -1.61
N GLU A 42 18.49 1.90 -0.78
CA GLU A 42 18.41 0.53 -1.29
C GLU A 42 17.02 0.27 -1.88
N VAL A 43 16.96 -0.58 -2.92
CA VAL A 43 15.69 -0.97 -3.56
C VAL A 43 14.68 -1.49 -2.52
N ALA A 44 15.15 -2.26 -1.54
CA ALA A 44 14.31 -2.81 -0.47
C ALA A 44 13.63 -1.74 0.39
N GLU A 45 14.28 -0.60 0.60
CA GLU A 45 13.74 0.54 1.36
C GLU A 45 12.74 1.36 0.54
N LEU A 46 12.91 1.41 -0.78
CA LEU A 46 12.00 2.11 -1.69
C LEU A 46 10.72 1.32 -1.98
N ILE A 47 10.78 -0.01 -2.02
CA ILE A 47 9.64 -0.87 -2.38
C ILE A 47 8.38 -0.59 -1.54
N PRO A 48 8.43 -0.47 -0.20
CA PRO A 48 7.24 -0.16 0.59
C PRO A 48 6.53 1.13 0.13
N PHE A 49 7.27 2.21 -0.06
CA PHE A 49 6.71 3.49 -0.51
C PHE A 49 6.15 3.43 -1.94
N MET A 50 6.83 2.71 -2.84
CA MET A 50 6.32 2.47 -4.20
C MET A 50 4.99 1.72 -4.19
N LEU A 51 4.87 0.69 -3.34
CA LEU A 51 3.65 -0.12 -3.22
C LEU A 51 2.51 0.68 -2.59
N GLU A 52 2.80 1.49 -1.56
CA GLU A 52 1.81 2.42 -0.99
C GLU A 52 1.30 3.40 -2.04
N ALA A 53 2.20 4.07 -2.76
CA ALA A 53 1.85 4.99 -3.83
C ALA A 53 1.03 4.31 -4.94
N LEU A 54 1.36 3.07 -5.31
CA LEU A 54 0.60 2.28 -6.27
C LEU A 54 -0.82 2.01 -5.79
N LEU A 55 -0.98 1.50 -4.55
CA LEU A 55 -2.29 1.18 -3.97
C LEU A 55 -3.16 2.44 -3.77
N ASP A 56 -2.53 3.56 -3.46
CA ASP A 56 -3.18 4.86 -3.36
C ASP A 56 -3.42 5.53 -4.73
N SER A 57 -2.82 5.05 -5.81
CA SER A 57 -3.13 5.54 -7.15
C SER A 57 -4.33 4.83 -7.79
N ASP A 58 -4.64 3.60 -7.39
CA ASP A 58 -5.67 2.76 -8.02
C ASP A 58 -7.11 3.13 -7.56
N PRO A 59 -7.94 3.75 -8.45
CA PRO A 59 -9.31 4.14 -8.09
C PRO A 59 -10.24 2.93 -7.92
N SER A 60 -10.02 1.85 -8.66
CA SER A 60 -10.81 0.62 -8.56
C SER A 60 -10.55 -0.06 -7.22
N PHE A 61 -9.29 -0.09 -6.79
CA PHE A 61 -8.91 -0.58 -5.47
C PHE A 61 -9.54 0.28 -4.35
N LYS A 62 -9.48 1.61 -4.46
CA LYS A 62 -10.14 2.54 -3.51
C LYS A 62 -11.65 2.32 -3.41
N ARG A 63 -12.35 2.18 -4.54
CA ARG A 63 -13.81 1.95 -4.57
C ARG A 63 -14.19 0.61 -3.92
N SER A 64 -13.39 -0.43 -4.14
CA SER A 64 -13.61 -1.75 -3.52
C SER A 64 -13.50 -1.70 -1.99
N ARG A 65 -12.56 -0.92 -1.43
CA ARG A 65 -12.44 -0.70 0.03
C ARG A 65 -13.69 -0.05 0.61
N ASN A 66 -14.22 0.98 -0.05
CA ASN A 66 -15.39 1.73 0.44
C ASN A 66 -16.71 0.96 0.25
N GLY A 67 -16.82 0.12 -0.79
CA GLY A 67 -18.01 -0.67 -1.08
C GLY A 67 -18.20 -1.88 -0.15
N LYS A 68 -17.12 -2.40 0.46
CA LYS A 68 -17.18 -3.55 1.38
C LYS A 68 -17.61 -3.19 2.81
N GLY A 69 -17.55 -1.91 3.20
CA GLY A 69 -18.01 -1.44 4.52
C GLY A 69 -19.47 -0.94 4.57
N ALA A 70 -20.11 -0.73 3.41
CA ALA A 70 -21.41 -0.05 3.33
C ALA A 70 -22.62 -0.99 3.15
N ARG A 71 -22.45 -2.32 3.10
CA ARG A 71 -23.55 -3.28 2.92
C ARG A 71 -23.91 -4.08 4.18
N VAL A 72 -23.91 -3.42 5.34
CA VAL A 72 -24.69 -3.89 6.50
C VAL A 72 -25.74 -2.84 6.85
N SER A 73 -26.60 -2.52 5.88
CA SER A 73 -27.93 -1.98 6.17
C SER A 73 -28.82 -3.17 6.51
N PHE A 74 -29.10 -3.35 7.80
CA PHE A 74 -30.13 -4.26 8.30
C PHE A 74 -31.45 -4.00 7.55
N SER A 75 -31.85 -4.93 6.69
CA SER A 75 -33.24 -5.02 6.24
C SER A 75 -34.03 -5.65 7.38
N GLY A 76 -34.53 -4.79 8.27
CA GLY A 76 -35.52 -5.17 9.27
C GLY A 76 -36.74 -5.80 8.60
N SER A 77 -37.15 -6.93 9.17
CA SER A 77 -38.28 -7.77 8.80
C SER A 77 -39.54 -6.98 8.49
N ARG A 78 -40.23 -7.34 7.40
CA ARG A 78 -41.65 -7.01 7.24
C ARG A 78 -42.42 -8.30 7.49
N ASP A 79 -42.78 -8.49 8.76
CA ASP A 79 -43.92 -9.30 9.17
C ASP A 79 -45.17 -8.48 8.85
N GLN A 80 -46.09 -9.06 8.08
CA GLN A 80 -47.55 -8.85 8.01
C GLN A 80 -48.09 -9.45 6.72
#